data_AF-A0A091CCR8-F1
#
_entry.id   AF-A0A091CCR8-F1
#
_cell.length_a   1.000
_cell.length_b   1.000
_cell.length_c   1.000
_cell.angle_alpha   90.00
_cell.angle_beta   90.00
_cell.angle_gamma   90.00
#
_symmetry.space_group_name_H-M   'P 1'
#
loop_
_entity.id
_entity.type
_entity.pdbx_description
1 polymer ?
#
loop_
_entity_poly.entity_id
_entity_poly.type
_entity_poly.pdbx_seq_one_letter_code
_entity_poly.pdbx_strand_id
1 'polypeptide(L)'
;MGGLLTKRILTEGQAEGILTNKERLILQPNNHEQLLRHWLATNYYQIYDEEIIEDHDKIYEIIAAFPQKKHEYTLKELYFGPILMEKKSVVFQKKWQKILQTKQKILINLKNAQYPPADKIDKIKKEITWIKEVLE
;
A
#
# COMPACT_ATOMS: atom_id res chain seq x y z
N MET A 1 12.51 2.88 5.31
CA MET A 1 11.95 2.54 6.65
C MET A 1 10.61 1.82 6.47
N GLY A 2 10.12 1.06 7.45
CA GLY A 2 8.79 0.41 7.33
C GLY A 2 7.64 1.42 7.42
N GLY A 3 6.53 1.17 6.73
CA GLY A 3 5.40 2.12 6.66
C GLY A 3 4.78 2.47 8.01
N LEU A 4 4.80 1.54 8.97
CA LEU A 4 4.36 1.79 10.35
C LEU A 4 5.23 2.82 11.07
N LEU A 5 6.56 2.71 10.95
CA LEU A 5 7.50 3.64 11.57
C LEU A 5 7.39 5.01 10.91
N THR A 6 7.31 5.06 9.58
CA THR A 6 7.14 6.32 8.85
C THR A 6 5.83 7.01 9.24
N LYS A 7 4.71 6.27 9.35
CA LYS A 7 3.43 6.79 9.85
C LYS A 7 3.60 7.44 11.22
N ARG A 8 4.28 6.75 12.14
CA ARG A 8 4.54 7.23 13.50
C ARG A 8 5.34 8.54 13.49
N ILE A 9 6.46 8.58 12.76
CA ILE A 9 7.31 9.78 12.62
C ILE A 9 6.51 10.97 12.10
N LEU A 10 5.70 10.77 11.05
CA LEU A 10 4.88 11.86 10.50
C LEU A 10 3.81 12.34 11.49
N THR A 11 3.22 11.42 12.25
CA THR A 11 2.21 11.75 13.28
C THR A 11 2.83 12.54 14.44
N GLU A 12 3.98 12.08 14.94
CA GLU A 12 4.73 12.77 16.00
C GLU A 12 5.21 14.14 15.53
N GLY A 13 5.79 14.23 14.33
CA GLY A 13 6.23 15.51 13.74
C GLY A 13 5.09 16.50 13.52
N GLN A 14 3.88 16.04 13.20
CA GLN A 14 2.70 16.91 13.11
C GLN A 14 2.25 17.40 14.49
N ALA A 15 2.27 16.54 15.51
CA ALA A 15 1.94 16.92 16.88
C ALA A 15 2.94 17.93 17.47
N GLU A 16 4.21 17.82 17.09
CA GLU A 16 5.30 18.73 17.49
C GLU A 16 5.36 20.02 16.66
N GLY A 17 4.49 20.18 15.65
CA GLY A 17 4.47 21.35 14.78
C GLY A 17 5.62 21.41 13.77
N ILE A 18 6.39 20.32 13.62
CA ILE A 18 7.43 20.17 12.60
C ILE A 18 6.78 20.04 11.21
N LEU A 19 5.68 19.28 11.13
CA LEU A 19 4.88 19.16 9.91
C LEU A 19 3.73 20.17 9.95
N THR A 20 3.82 21.21 9.13
CA THR A 20 2.85 22.32 9.13
C THR A 20 1.69 22.13 8.14
N ASN A 21 1.62 20.97 7.48
CA ASN A 21 0.66 20.67 6.41
C ASN A 21 0.76 21.62 5.22
N LYS A 22 1.99 22.05 4.92
CA LYS A 22 2.34 22.85 3.73
C LYS A 22 3.40 22.17 2.87
N GLU A 23 4.07 21.18 3.44
CA GLU A 23 5.20 20.47 2.87
C GLU A 23 4.73 19.42 1.87
N ARG A 24 5.54 19.20 0.84
CA ARG A 24 5.40 18.01 -0.01
C ARG A 24 6.11 16.84 0.67
N LEU A 25 5.46 15.69 0.68
CA LEU A 25 6.00 14.47 1.24
C LEU A 25 6.43 13.55 0.11
N ILE A 26 7.68 13.09 0.16
CA ILE A 26 8.19 12.01 -0.71
C ILE A 26 8.55 10.86 0.22
N LEU A 27 7.78 9.79 0.15
CA LEU A 27 7.84 8.68 1.08
C LEU A 27 8.23 7.40 0.36
N GLN A 28 9.21 6.68 0.90
CA GLN A 28 9.64 5.38 0.40
C GLN A 28 9.50 4.35 1.54
N PRO A 29 8.31 3.77 1.73
CA PRO A 29 8.11 2.65 2.65
C PRO A 29 8.74 1.35 2.11
N ASN A 30 9.40 0.60 2.99
CA ASN A 30 9.91 -0.75 2.65
C ASN A 30 8.83 -1.83 2.74
N ASN A 31 7.72 -1.54 3.45
CA ASN A 31 6.57 -2.41 3.63
C ASN A 31 5.37 -1.59 4.13
N HIS A 32 4.18 -2.20 4.11
CA HIS A 32 2.95 -1.61 4.64
C HIS A 32 2.61 -0.25 4.02
N GLU A 33 2.82 -0.13 2.72
CA GLU A 33 2.61 1.06 1.89
C GLU A 33 1.17 1.57 2.01
N GLN A 34 0.21 0.63 2.06
CA GLN A 34 -1.21 0.91 2.32
C GLN A 34 -1.48 1.73 3.60
N LEU A 35 -0.66 1.57 4.64
CA LEU A 35 -0.84 2.31 5.89
C LEU A 35 -0.40 3.76 5.75
N LEU A 36 0.61 4.02 4.92
CA LEU A 36 1.02 5.39 4.60
C LEU A 36 0.00 6.06 3.70
N ARG A 37 -0.53 5.38 2.67
CA ARG A 37 -1.61 5.93 1.86
C ARG A 37 -2.82 6.31 2.70
N HIS A 38 -3.21 5.45 3.64
CA HIS A 38 -4.31 5.73 4.54
C HIS A 38 -4.02 6.90 5.48
N TRP A 39 -2.79 7.00 6.01
CA TRP A 39 -2.37 8.13 6.84
C TRP A 39 -2.40 9.44 6.06
N LEU A 40 -1.88 9.46 4.82
CA LEU A 40 -1.91 10.63 3.94
C LEU A 40 -3.36 11.09 3.73
N ALA A 41 -4.25 10.17 3.37
CA ALA A 41 -5.68 10.48 3.16
C ALA A 41 -6.36 11.08 4.40
N THR A 42 -6.05 10.52 5.57
CA THR A 42 -6.64 10.97 6.85
C THR A 42 -6.09 12.31 7.31
N ASN A 43 -4.87 12.67 6.90
CA ASN A 43 -4.19 13.91 7.27
C ASN A 43 -4.20 14.95 6.14
N TYR A 44 -5.17 14.87 5.23
CA TYR A 44 -5.39 15.88 4.19
C TYR A 44 -4.20 16.02 3.23
N TYR A 45 -3.60 14.90 2.86
CA TYR A 45 -2.63 14.82 1.77
C TYR A 45 -3.23 14.06 0.60
N GLN A 46 -3.06 14.62 -0.60
CA GLN A 46 -3.35 13.94 -1.86
C GLN A 46 -2.05 13.37 -2.45
N ILE A 47 -2.08 12.08 -2.76
CA ILE A 47 -1.08 11.41 -3.58
C ILE A 47 -1.21 11.93 -5.02
N TYR A 48 -0.11 12.48 -5.55
CA TYR A 48 -0.09 13.11 -6.88
C TYR A 48 0.87 12.43 -7.85
N ASP A 49 1.82 11.66 -7.33
CA ASP A 49 2.62 10.75 -8.14
C ASP A 49 3.01 9.53 -7.29
N GLU A 50 3.18 8.41 -7.97
CA GLU A 50 3.76 7.21 -7.39
C GLU A 50 4.64 6.53 -8.41
N GLU A 51 5.78 6.03 -7.97
CA GLU A 51 6.71 5.29 -8.81
C GLU A 51 7.05 3.94 -8.17
N ILE A 52 7.25 2.92 -8.99
CA ILE A 52 7.63 1.60 -8.53
C ILE A 52 8.84 1.11 -9.32
N ILE A 53 9.91 0.81 -8.58
CA ILE A 53 11.20 0.43 -9.15
C ILE A 53 11.67 -0.89 -8.57
N GLU A 54 12.48 -1.60 -9.35
CA GLU A 54 13.18 -2.79 -8.90
C GLU A 54 14.69 -2.51 -8.87
N ASP A 55 15.34 -2.83 -7.76
CA ASP A 55 16.77 -2.71 -7.56
C ASP A 55 17.28 -3.93 -6.79
N HIS A 56 18.25 -4.67 -7.37
CA HIS A 56 18.80 -5.92 -6.81
C HIS A 56 17.74 -6.90 -6.26
N ASP A 57 16.73 -7.24 -7.08
CA ASP A 57 15.58 -8.10 -6.74
C ASP A 57 14.65 -7.60 -5.62
N LYS A 58 14.83 -6.35 -5.18
CA LYS A 58 13.95 -5.68 -4.23
C LYS A 58 13.08 -4.68 -4.97
N ILE A 59 11.80 -4.67 -4.62
CA ILE A 59 10.82 -3.76 -5.21
C ILE A 59 10.51 -2.66 -4.21
N TYR A 60 10.57 -1.42 -4.67
CA TYR A 60 10.36 -0.22 -3.87
C TYR A 60 9.23 0.61 -4.48
N GLU A 61 8.33 1.11 -3.62
CA GLU A 61 7.34 2.10 -4.00
C GLU A 61 7.75 3.47 -3.43
N ILE A 62 7.60 4.49 -4.26
CA ILE A 62 7.79 5.90 -3.91
C ILE A 62 6.41 6.55 -4.00
N ILE A 63 5.99 7.24 -2.95
CA ILE A 63 4.70 7.92 -2.86
C ILE A 63 4.98 9.41 -2.69
N ALA A 64 4.55 10.21 -3.66
CA ALA A 64 4.64 11.66 -3.60
C ALA A 64 3.26 12.25 -3.29
N ALA A 65 3.19 13.05 -2.23
CA ALA A 65 1.95 13.64 -1.76
C ALA A 65 2.11 15.13 -1.43
N PHE A 66 1.03 15.90 -1.59
CA PHE A 66 0.97 17.30 -1.22
C PHE A 66 -0.30 17.59 -0.39
N PRO A 67 -0.30 18.65 0.44
CA PRO A 67 -1.46 18.98 1.26
C PRO A 67 -2.62 19.47 0.40
N GLN A 68 -3.80 18.86 0.55
CA GLN A 68 -5.02 19.26 -0.17
C GLN A 68 -6.25 19.04 0.72
N LYS A 69 -7.40 19.63 0.34
CA LYS A 69 -8.71 19.22 0.88
C LYS A 69 -8.88 17.70 0.79
N LYS A 70 -9.72 17.16 1.68
CA LYS A 70 -10.00 15.73 1.82
C LYS A 70 -10.17 15.07 0.44
N HIS A 71 -9.31 14.11 0.17
CA HIS A 71 -9.38 13.23 -0.99
C HIS A 71 -9.69 11.83 -0.49
N GLU A 72 -10.70 11.18 -1.07
CA GLU A 72 -11.12 9.85 -0.65
C GLU A 72 -10.56 8.80 -1.61
N TYR A 73 -9.88 7.81 -1.04
CA TYR A 73 -9.38 6.65 -1.77
C TYR A 73 -10.24 5.43 -1.46
N THR A 74 -10.55 4.67 -2.49
CA THR A 74 -11.08 3.31 -2.37
C THR A 74 -10.08 2.40 -1.66
N LEU A 75 -10.59 1.29 -1.12
CA LEU A 75 -9.71 0.28 -0.50
C LEU A 75 -8.69 -0.29 -1.48
N LYS A 76 -9.01 -0.36 -2.79
CA LYS A 76 -8.10 -0.82 -3.83
C LYS A 76 -6.99 0.19 -4.08
N GLU A 77 -7.30 1.48 -4.17
CA GLU A 77 -6.30 2.53 -4.33
C GLU A 77 -5.35 2.59 -3.13
N LEU A 78 -5.87 2.45 -1.92
CA LEU A 78 -5.01 2.32 -0.73
C LEU A 78 -4.12 1.07 -0.80
N TYR A 79 -4.63 -0.03 -1.34
CA TYR A 79 -3.91 -1.30 -1.40
C TYR A 79 -2.80 -1.31 -2.48
N PHE A 80 -3.13 -0.85 -3.68
CA PHE A 80 -2.28 -0.93 -4.87
C PHE A 80 -1.48 0.34 -5.13
N GLY A 81 -1.95 1.49 -4.66
CA GLY A 81 -1.52 2.81 -5.10
C GLY A 81 -2.42 3.32 -6.22
N PRO A 82 -3.13 4.44 -6.04
CA PRO A 82 -4.03 4.99 -7.05
C PRO A 82 -3.33 5.20 -8.39
N ILE A 83 -2.08 5.66 -8.37
CA ILE A 83 -1.33 5.98 -9.59
C ILE A 83 -0.61 4.73 -10.10
N LEU A 84 -0.12 3.88 -9.21
CA LEU A 84 0.53 2.62 -9.61
C LEU A 84 -0.44 1.65 -10.31
N MET A 85 -1.70 1.57 -9.84
CA MET A 85 -2.71 0.69 -10.42
C MET A 85 -3.26 1.20 -11.76
N GLU A 86 -3.09 2.48 -12.06
CA GLU A 86 -3.33 3.04 -13.40
C GLU A 86 -2.14 2.81 -14.33
N LYS A 87 -0.91 3.09 -13.86
CA LYS A 87 0.33 2.91 -14.65
C LYS A 87 0.58 1.44 -15.03
N LYS A 88 0.26 0.49 -14.13
CA LYS A 88 0.44 -0.98 -14.30
C LYS A 88 1.79 -1.37 -14.93
N SER A 89 2.90 -0.77 -14.49
CA SER A 89 4.23 -1.03 -15.03
C SER A 89 4.63 -2.51 -14.92
N VAL A 90 5.67 -2.93 -15.67
CA VAL A 90 6.18 -4.32 -15.60
C VAL A 90 6.60 -4.68 -14.16
N VAL A 91 7.20 -3.74 -13.43
CA VAL A 91 7.59 -3.95 -12.03
C VAL A 91 6.36 -4.08 -11.11
N PHE A 92 5.31 -3.28 -11.35
CA PHE A 92 4.02 -3.42 -10.65
C PHE A 92 3.42 -4.81 -10.86
N GLN A 93 3.34 -5.26 -12.11
CA GLN A 93 2.80 -6.58 -12.44
C GLN A 93 3.63 -7.70 -11.78
N LYS A 94 4.97 -7.60 -11.84
CA LYS A 94 5.89 -8.54 -11.18
C LYS A 94 5.67 -8.60 -9.67
N LYS A 95 5.55 -7.46 -8.99
CA LYS A 95 5.24 -7.39 -7.55
C LYS A 95 3.95 -8.13 -7.23
N TRP A 96 2.87 -7.79 -7.92
CA TRP A 96 1.54 -8.29 -7.60
C TRP A 96 1.33 -9.75 -8.00
N GLN A 97 1.97 -10.23 -9.07
CA GLN A 97 2.03 -11.66 -9.39
C GLN A 97 2.73 -12.46 -8.28
N LYS A 98 3.86 -11.98 -7.76
CA LYS A 98 4.57 -12.62 -6.63
C LYS A 98 3.72 -12.65 -5.35
N ILE A 99 3.03 -11.55 -5.05
CA ILE A 99 2.11 -11.46 -3.91
C ILE A 99 0.91 -12.40 -4.10
N LEU A 100 0.34 -12.48 -5.31
CA LEU A 100 -0.77 -13.37 -5.65
C LEU A 100 -0.41 -14.83 -5.36
N GLN A 101 0.72 -15.30 -5.88
CA GLN A 101 1.21 -16.66 -5.65
C GLN A 101 1.41 -16.95 -4.16
N THR A 102 1.99 -15.99 -3.42
CA THR A 102 2.19 -16.12 -1.98
C THR A 102 0.86 -16.25 -1.24
N LYS A 103 -0.12 -15.39 -1.57
CA LYS A 103 -1.45 -15.43 -0.96
C LYS A 103 -2.21 -16.71 -1.27
N GLN A 104 -2.11 -17.22 -2.50
CA GLN A 104 -2.73 -18.50 -2.89
C GLN A 104 -2.16 -19.66 -2.07
N LYS A 105 -0.83 -19.71 -1.87
CA LYS A 105 -0.19 -20.72 -1.00
C LYS A 105 -0.67 -20.61 0.45
N ILE A 106 -0.74 -19.39 1.00
CA ILE A 106 -1.26 -19.15 2.36
C ILE A 106 -2.72 -19.61 2.46
N LEU A 107 -3.56 -19.33 1.46
CA LEU A 107 -4.96 -19.74 1.44
C LEU A 107 -5.12 -21.26 1.48
N ILE A 108 -4.31 -21.99 0.70
CA ILE A 108 -4.30 -23.47 0.72
C ILE A 108 -3.93 -23.99 2.11
N ASN A 109 -2.85 -23.46 2.70
CA ASN A 109 -2.39 -23.88 4.02
C ASN A 109 -3.43 -23.60 5.11
N LEU A 110 -4.11 -22.45 5.07
CA LEU A 110 -5.15 -22.10 6.04
C LEU A 110 -6.38 -23.00 5.93
N LYS A 111 -6.76 -23.42 4.71
CA LYS A 111 -7.89 -24.34 4.49
C LYS A 111 -7.60 -25.75 5.01
N ASN A 112 -6.34 -26.16 5.00
CA ASN A 112 -5.91 -27.47 5.48
C ASN A 112 -5.59 -27.50 6.99
N ALA A 113 -5.71 -26.37 7.69
CA ALA A 113 -5.50 -26.31 9.13
C ALA A 113 -6.63 -27.01 9.89
N GLN A 114 -6.32 -27.59 11.06
CA GLN A 114 -7.32 -28.25 11.91
C GLN A 114 -8.42 -27.28 12.39
N TYR A 115 -8.07 -26.00 12.58
CA TYR A 115 -9.00 -24.92 12.94
C TYR A 115 -8.82 -23.73 11.99
N PRO A 116 -9.49 -23.74 10.82
CA PRO A 116 -9.35 -22.68 9.83
C PRO A 116 -9.93 -21.34 10.33
N PRO A 117 -9.14 -20.25 10.37
CA PRO A 117 -9.65 -18.93 10.76
C PRO A 117 -10.44 -18.29 9.62
N ALA A 118 -11.77 -18.39 9.67
CA ALA A 118 -12.69 -17.94 8.62
C ALA A 118 -12.44 -16.49 8.16
N ASP A 119 -12.33 -15.54 9.10
CA ASP A 119 -12.12 -14.12 8.78
C ASP A 119 -10.82 -13.88 7.99
N LYS A 120 -9.75 -14.60 8.34
CA LYS A 120 -8.46 -14.50 7.65
C LYS A 120 -8.54 -15.10 6.25
N ILE A 121 -9.28 -16.20 6.10
CA ILE A 121 -9.51 -16.84 4.81
C ILE A 121 -10.27 -15.90 3.88
N ASP A 122 -11.35 -15.27 4.35
CA ASP A 122 -12.17 -14.40 3.52
C ASP A 122 -11.45 -13.10 3.17
N LYS A 123 -10.66 -12.54 4.10
CA LYS A 123 -9.76 -11.42 3.79
C LYS A 123 -8.77 -11.78 2.67
N ILE A 124 -8.10 -12.94 2.76
CA ILE A 124 -7.12 -13.35 1.75
C ILE A 124 -7.79 -13.63 0.40
N LYS A 125 -8.99 -14.25 0.38
CA LYS A 125 -9.76 -14.44 -0.86
C LYS A 125 -10.07 -13.09 -1.51
N LYS A 126 -10.55 -12.11 -0.73
CA LYS A 126 -10.86 -10.77 -1.22
C LYS A 126 -9.64 -10.10 -1.83
N GLU A 127 -8.50 -10.14 -1.15
CA GLU A 127 -7.23 -9.62 -1.66
C GLU A 127 -6.77 -10.34 -2.93
N ILE A 128 -6.93 -11.68 -3.02
CA ILE A 128 -6.64 -12.44 -4.24
C ILE A 128 -7.52 -11.98 -5.40
N THR A 129 -8.82 -11.80 -5.18
CA THR A 129 -9.74 -11.30 -6.21
C THR A 129 -9.31 -9.92 -6.70
N TRP A 130 -9.03 -8.99 -5.78
CA TRP A 130 -8.53 -7.66 -6.15
C TRP A 130 -7.24 -7.70 -6.96
N ILE A 131 -6.30 -8.58 -6.60
CA ILE A 131 -5.03 -8.69 -7.31
C ILE A 131 -5.24 -9.25 -8.72
N LYS A 132 -6.18 -10.20 -8.91
CA LYS A 132 -6.53 -10.68 -10.24
C LYS A 132 -7.11 -9.57 -11.11
N GLU A 133 -8.11 -8.86 -10.58
CA GLU A 133 -8.79 -7.77 -11.29
C GLU A 133 -7.85 -6.62 -11.69
N VAL A 134 -6.83 -6.31 -10.88
CA VAL A 134 -5.87 -5.23 -11.22
C VAL A 134 -4.80 -5.69 -12.22
N LEU A 135 -4.55 -7.00 -12.32
CA LEU A 135 -3.58 -7.59 -13.24
C LEU A 135 -4.18 -7.95 -14.60
N GLU A 136 -5.51 -7.99 -14.71
CA GLU A 136 -6.25 -7.98 -15.98
C GLU A 136 -6.14 -6.61 -16.67
#